data_AF-A0A965Y6Q6-F1
#
_entry.id   AF-A0A965Y6Q6-F1
#
_cell.length_a   1.000
_cell.length_b   1.000
_cell.length_c   1.000
_cell.angle_alpha   90.00
_cell.angle_beta   90.00
_cell.angle_gamma   90.00
#
_symmetry.space_group_name_H-M   'P 1'
#
loop_
_entity.id
_entity.type
_entity.pdbx_description
1 polymer ?
#
loop_
_entity_poly.entity_id
_entity_poly.type
_entity_poly.pdbx_seq_one_letter_code
_entity_poly.pdbx_strand_id
1 'polypeptide(L)' 'MCLAIPSEIIEIDGEMAVVSVGGALRKASLMLLPEPPGLGDFVIVHAGFALHTVD' A
#
# COMPACT_ATOMS: atom_id res chain seq x y z
N MET A 1 7.25 13.54 12.89
CA MET A 1 7.66 12.12 12.97
C MET A 1 6.41 11.27 12.85
N CYS A 2 6.17 10.65 11.69
CA CYS A 2 5.10 9.66 11.54
C CYS A 2 5.74 8.28 11.64
N LEU A 3 5.12 7.35 12.38
CA LEU A 3 5.49 5.94 12.32
C LEU A 3 4.92 5.37 11.02
N ALA A 4 5.77 4.73 10.21
CA ALA A 4 5.32 4.03 9.01
C ALA A 4 4.64 2.71 9.44
N ILE A 5 3.32 2.63 9.28
CA ILE A 5 2.54 1.43 9.60
C ILE A 5 2.35 0.63 8.30
N PRO A 6 2.73 -0.65 8.27
CA PRO A 6 2.47 -1.53 7.12
C PRO A 6 0.98 -1.63 6.82
N SER A 7 0.64 -1.57 5.54
CA SER A 7 -0.73 -1.64 5.03
C SER A 7 -0.87 -2.86 4.12
N GLU A 8 -1.78 -3.77 4.40
CA GLU A 8 -2.01 -4.96 3.57
C GLU A 8 -2.81 -4.60 2.32
N ILE A 9 -2.40 -5.05 1.14
CA ILE A 9 -3.15 -4.87 -0.10
C ILE A 9 -4.29 -5.88 -0.18
N ILE A 10 -5.52 -5.38 -0.19
CA ILE A 10 -6.73 -6.22 -0.25
C ILE A 10 -7.44 -6.15 -1.60
N GLU A 11 -7.13 -5.15 -2.42
CA GLU A 11 -7.66 -4.98 -3.78
C GLU A 11 -6.67 -4.21 -4.64
N ILE A 12 -6.57 -4.55 -5.93
CA ILE A 12 -5.72 -3.85 -6.91
C ILE A 12 -6.57 -3.52 -8.14
N ASP A 13 -6.55 -2.25 -8.53
CA ASP A 13 -7.21 -1.70 -9.72
C ASP A 13 -6.19 -0.88 -10.52
N GLY A 14 -5.44 -1.56 -11.38
CA GLY A 14 -4.37 -0.97 -12.19
C GLY A 14 -3.25 -0.38 -11.32
N GLU A 15 -3.08 0.94 -11.36
CA GLU A 15 -2.07 1.68 -10.58
C GLU A 15 -2.59 2.15 -9.21
N MET A 16 -3.81 1.78 -8.84
CA MET A 16 -4.38 2.04 -7.52
C MET A 16 -4.63 0.73 -6.78
N ALA A 17 -4.48 0.76 -5.46
CA ALA A 17 -4.80 -0.34 -4.57
C ALA A 17 -5.64 0.13 -3.39
N VAL A 18 -6.49 -0.75 -2.89
CA VAL A 18 -7.10 -0.60 -1.57
C VAL A 18 -6.24 -1.36 -0.58
N VAL A 19 -5.80 -0.65 0.45
CA VAL A 19 -4.98 -1.19 1.53
C VAL A 19 -5.71 -1.11 2.87
N SER A 20 -5.44 -2.06 3.75
CA SER A 20 -5.98 -2.13 5.11
C SER A 20 -4.89 -1.85 6.14
N VAL A 21 -5.13 -0.87 7.03
CA VAL A 21 -4.26 -0.55 8.17
C VAL A 21 -5.09 -0.61 9.44
N GLY A 22 -4.86 -1.64 10.27
CA GLY A 22 -5.59 -1.80 11.53
C GLY A 22 -7.11 -1.80 11.38
N GLY A 23 -7.62 -2.32 10.25
CA GLY A 23 -9.05 -2.36 9.91
C GLY A 23 -9.59 -1.12 9.19
N ALA A 24 -8.79 -0.06 9.03
CA ALA A 24 -9.16 1.10 8.23
C ALA A 24 -8.74 0.89 6.76
N LEU A 25 -9.68 1.08 5.84
CA LEU A 25 -9.43 0.97 4.39
C LEU A 25 -8.99 2.31 3.82
N ARG A 26 -7.95 2.29 2.97
CA ARG A 26 -7.41 3.48 2.31
C ARG A 26 -7.05 3.14 0.87
N LYS A 27 -7.18 4.11 -0.03
CA LYS A 27 -6.64 3.99 -1.39
C LYS A 27 -5.19 4.47 -1.40
N ALA A 28 -4.34 3.71 -2.08
CA ALA A 28 -2.94 4.06 -2.30
C ALA A 28 -2.58 3.85 -3.77
N SER A 29 -1.83 4.77 -4.35
CA SER A 29 -1.27 4.59 -5.69
C SER A 29 0.01 3.75 -5.62
N LEU A 30 0.11 2.77 -6.52
CA LEU A 30 1.23 1.87 -6.67
C LEU A 30 2.31 2.42 -7.62
N MET A 31 2.09 3.58 -8.22
CA MET A 31 2.90 4.14 -9.31
C MET A 31 4.37 4.41 -8.95
N LEU A 32 4.68 4.56 -7.66
CA LEU A 32 6.04 4.81 -7.17
C LEU A 32 6.80 3.55 -6.78
N LEU A 33 6.14 2.38 -6.81
CA LEU A 33 6.81 1.12 -6.52
C LEU A 33 7.68 0.70 -7.71
N PRO A 34 8.90 0.21 -7.48
CA PRO A 34 9.77 -0.29 -8.53
C PRO A 34 9.23 -1.58 -9.16
N GLU A 35 8.49 -2.37 -8.37
CA GLU A 35 7.91 -3.65 -8.77
C GLU A 35 6.41 -3.66 -8.41
N PRO A 36 5.55 -4.24 -9.26
CA PRO A 36 4.13 -4.32 -9.00
C PRO A 36 3.86 -5.29 -7.83
N PRO A 37 3.21 -4.85 -6.74
CA PRO A 37 2.88 -5.72 -5.63
C PRO A 37 1.68 -6.62 -5.97
N GLY A 38 1.53 -7.69 -5.20
CA GLY A 38 0.41 -8.61 -5.24
C GLY A 38 -0.65 -8.35 -4.17
N LEU A 39 -1.77 -9.07 -4.27
CA LEU A 39 -2.76 -9.16 -3.21
C LEU A 39 -2.16 -9.88 -1.98
N GLY A 40 -2.36 -9.32 -0.80
CA GLY A 40 -1.80 -9.82 0.47
C GLY A 40 -0.42 -9.25 0.81
N ASP A 41 0.23 -8.55 -0.11
CA ASP A 41 1.51 -7.90 0.18
C ASP A 41 1.30 -6.68 1.10
N PHE A 42 2.29 -6.42 1.94
CA PHE A 42 2.29 -5.25 2.79
C PHE A 42 3.08 -4.13 2.14
N VAL A 43 2.56 -2.90 2.21
CA VAL A 43 3.23 -1.71 1.69
C VAL A 43 3.27 -0.59 2.72
N ILE A 44 4.32 0.22 2.66
CA ILE A 44 4.40 1.48 3.38
C ILE A 44 3.75 2.56 2.54
N VAL A 45 2.65 3.13 3.05
CA VAL A 45 1.93 4.22 2.41
C VAL A 45 2.29 5.57 3.04
N HIS A 46 2.64 6.54 2.19
CA HIS A 46 2.85 7.92 2.59
C HIS A 46 2.12 8.86 1.62
N ALA A 47 1.35 9.80 2.16
CA ALA A 47 0.59 10.78 1.37
C ALA A 47 -0.29 10.18 0.25
N GLY A 48 -0.75 8.93 0.41
CA GLY A 48 -1.57 8.23 -0.60
C GLY A 48 -0.80 7.45 -1.65
N PHE A 49 0.53 7.30 -1.51
CA PHE A 49 1.37 6.50 -2.40
C PHE A 49 2.03 5.36 -1.63
N ALA A 50 2.05 4.18 -2.22
CA ALA A 50 2.90 3.09 -1.77
C ALA A 50 4.35 3.39 -2.19
N LEU A 51 5.25 3.44 -1.21
CA LEU A 51 6.66 3.75 -1.44
C LEU A 51 7.53 2.51 -1.50
N HIS A 52 7.23 1.53 -0.65
CA HIS A 52 7.98 0.29 -0.53
C HIS A 52 7.04 -0.85 -0.16
N THR A 53 7.26 -2.03 -0.73
CA THR A 53 6.75 -3.30 -0.23
C THR A 53 7.53 -3.73 1.00
N VAL A 54 6.88 -4.52 1.85
CA VAL A 54 7.41 -5.07 3.09
C VAL A 54 7.18 -6.58 3.02
N ASP A 55 8.27 -7.35 3.08
CA ASP A 55 8.26 -8.81 3.24
C ASP A 55 8.00 -9.24 4.69
#